data_AF-A0A2V5PMP8-F1
#
_entry.id   AF-A0A2V5PMP8-F1
#
_cell.length_a   1.000
_cell.length_b   1.000
_cell.length_c   1.000
_cell.angle_alpha   90.00
_cell.angle_beta   90.00
_cell.angle_gamma   90.00
#
_symmetry.space_group_name_H-M   'P 1'
#
loop_
_entity.id
_entity.type
_entity.pdbx_description
1 polymer ?
#
loop_
_entity_poly.entity_id
_entity_poly.type
_entity_poly.pdbx_seq_one_letter_code
_entity_poly.pdbx_strand_id
1 'polypeptide(L)'
;MINPQKFQTTYEARRTPTDGVTLVGFYGADKPAALLNYQNSLKRALNDTVSHHRDLVRVQETEWLHATICGLEGAKDQAGNIVTNNMKERARNTGEAPRPFLVEEFLAFVRNAQPIRFRFGGYDPQDVNPHDLKRSPWTRSFEMREDGLAVLMGWPADKNDEPFAFDLHNLRMGVQKFGVVHKYHLTEGDIDNDFFMVIAALEHPVWTRLSDEERRQVSIRLDQFQQELRNTLQREPFYAELSPNHLWIVQYRTTTLADVVFAKRVTDITAGEVRRLYGP
;
A
#
# COMPACT_ATOMS: atom_id res chain seq x y z
N MET A 1 14.94 -15.16 -5.21
CA MET A 1 14.56 -16.18 -4.21
C MET A 1 14.07 -15.49 -2.95
N ILE A 2 13.01 -16.02 -2.32
CA ILE A 2 12.53 -15.56 -1.02
C ILE A 2 13.65 -15.70 0.00
N ASN A 3 13.95 -14.61 0.71
CA ASN A 3 14.98 -14.63 1.74
C ASN A 3 14.36 -15.16 3.04
N PRO A 4 14.79 -16.33 3.58
CA PRO A 4 14.13 -16.95 4.73
C PRO A 4 14.06 -16.05 5.96
N GLN A 5 15.12 -15.29 6.23
CA GLN A 5 15.19 -14.39 7.38
C GLN A 5 14.25 -13.20 7.21
N LYS A 6 14.27 -12.52 6.05
CA LYS A 6 13.34 -11.40 5.77
C LYS A 6 11.89 -11.87 5.77
N PHE A 7 11.63 -13.07 5.25
CA PHE A 7 10.31 -13.63 5.22
C PHE A 7 9.79 -13.95 6.62
N GLN A 8 10.61 -14.57 7.47
CA GLN A 8 10.27 -14.80 8.87
C GLN A 8 9.99 -13.50 9.61
N THR A 9 10.88 -12.52 9.54
CA THR A 9 10.68 -11.22 10.19
C THR A 9 9.41 -10.53 9.71
N THR A 10 9.13 -10.55 8.41
CA THR A 10 7.91 -9.92 7.86
C THR A 10 6.67 -10.70 8.26
N TYR A 11 6.72 -12.03 8.30
CA TYR A 11 5.63 -12.88 8.77
C TYR A 11 5.34 -12.69 10.27
N GLU A 12 6.37 -12.56 11.10
CA GLU A 12 6.23 -12.27 12.52
C GLU A 12 5.67 -10.86 12.74
N ALA A 13 6.24 -9.84 12.07
CA ALA A 13 5.74 -8.47 12.13
C ALA A 13 4.25 -8.42 11.77
N ARG A 14 3.85 -9.12 10.71
CA ARG A 14 2.45 -9.35 10.27
C ARG A 14 1.52 -9.78 11.41
N ARG A 15 2.02 -10.62 12.31
CA ARG A 15 1.23 -11.18 13.42
C ARG A 15 1.34 -10.38 14.71
N THR A 16 2.31 -9.48 14.82
CA THR A 16 2.42 -8.58 15.97
C THR A 16 1.27 -7.58 15.93
N PRO A 17 0.44 -7.52 16.97
CA PRO A 17 -0.59 -6.51 17.04
C PRO A 17 0.04 -5.12 17.16
N THR A 18 -0.36 -4.22 16.28
CA THR A 18 -0.04 -2.80 16.41
C THR A 18 -1.30 -2.04 16.07
N ASP A 19 -1.84 -1.30 17.04
CA ASP A 19 -2.94 -0.40 16.78
C ASP A 19 -2.42 0.72 15.87
N GLY A 20 -2.84 0.67 14.61
CA GLY A 20 -2.39 1.60 13.59
C GLY A 20 -3.57 2.22 12.87
N VAL A 21 -3.74 3.54 13.04
CA VAL A 21 -4.68 4.33 12.24
C VAL A 21 -3.99 4.70 10.93
N THR A 22 -4.70 4.60 9.81
CA THR A 22 -4.15 4.93 8.50
C THR A 22 -5.20 5.52 7.58
N LEU A 23 -4.75 6.34 6.63
CA LEU A 23 -5.53 6.75 5.47
C LEU A 23 -5.21 5.81 4.30
N VAL A 24 -6.23 5.12 3.81
CA VAL A 24 -6.11 4.17 2.70
C VAL A 24 -7.06 4.49 1.56
N GLY A 25 -6.65 4.11 0.35
CA GLY A 25 -7.43 4.20 -0.87
C GLY A 25 -7.97 2.83 -1.27
N PHE A 26 -9.19 2.82 -1.81
CA PHE A 26 -9.87 1.61 -2.30
C PHE A 26 -10.17 0.56 -1.22
N TYR A 27 -10.40 0.92 0.04
CA TYR A 27 -10.90 -0.05 1.04
C TYR A 27 -12.41 -0.32 0.85
N GLY A 28 -12.87 -1.52 1.23
CA GLY A 28 -14.29 -1.92 1.15
C GLY A 28 -14.72 -2.46 -0.21
N ALA A 29 -16.02 -2.74 -0.38
CA ALA A 29 -16.56 -3.38 -1.58
C ALA A 29 -16.64 -2.46 -2.81
N ASP A 30 -16.68 -1.15 -2.59
CA ASP A 30 -16.81 -0.14 -3.64
C ASP A 30 -15.44 0.14 -4.26
N LYS A 31 -15.11 -0.60 -5.32
CA LYS A 31 -13.84 -0.49 -6.05
C LYS A 31 -14.07 -0.36 -7.55
N PRO A 32 -13.11 0.26 -8.27
CA PRO A 32 -13.13 0.29 -9.72
C PRO A 32 -13.21 -1.12 -10.32
N ALA A 33 -14.12 -1.33 -11.28
CA ALA A 33 -14.35 -2.63 -11.91
C ALA A 33 -13.06 -3.24 -12.51
N ALA A 34 -12.19 -2.39 -13.06
CA ALA A 34 -10.89 -2.80 -13.58
C ALA A 34 -10.00 -3.47 -12.52
N LEU A 35 -9.95 -2.90 -11.31
CA LEU A 35 -9.19 -3.45 -10.19
C LEU A 35 -9.77 -4.81 -9.73
N LEU A 36 -11.10 -4.94 -9.70
CA LEU A 36 -11.77 -6.19 -9.35
C LEU A 36 -11.52 -7.29 -10.39
N ASN A 37 -11.62 -6.96 -11.68
CA ASN A 37 -11.36 -7.89 -12.77
C ASN A 37 -9.90 -8.37 -12.76
N TYR A 38 -8.96 -7.46 -12.50
CA TYR A 38 -7.56 -7.78 -12.33
C TYR A 38 -7.34 -8.71 -11.12
N GLN A 39 -7.88 -8.36 -9.95
CA GLN A 39 -7.76 -9.17 -8.74
C GLN A 39 -8.30 -10.59 -8.96
N ASN A 40 -9.45 -10.75 -9.62
CA ASN A 40 -10.04 -12.06 -9.90
C ASN A 40 -9.20 -12.89 -10.88
N SER A 41 -8.58 -12.25 -11.87
CA SER A 41 -7.70 -12.92 -12.83
C SER A 41 -6.38 -13.34 -12.16
N LEU A 42 -5.83 -12.47 -11.32
CA LEU A 42 -4.67 -12.76 -10.48
C LEU A 42 -4.96 -13.92 -9.53
N LYS A 43 -6.11 -13.91 -8.82
CA LYS A 43 -6.52 -14.99 -7.91
C LYS A 43 -6.49 -16.34 -8.59
N ARG A 44 -7.08 -16.44 -9.79
CA ARG A 44 -7.09 -17.66 -10.59
C ARG A 44 -5.67 -18.08 -10.98
N ALA A 45 -4.90 -17.17 -11.58
CA ALA A 45 -3.59 -17.48 -12.09
C ALA A 45 -2.57 -17.85 -10.98
N LEU A 46 -2.62 -17.20 -9.82
CA LEU A 46 -1.79 -17.55 -8.66
C LEU A 46 -2.14 -18.95 -8.12
N ASN A 47 -3.44 -19.26 -7.97
CA ASN A 47 -3.87 -20.56 -7.47
C ASN A 47 -3.46 -21.70 -8.41
N ASP A 48 -3.48 -21.47 -9.73
CA ASP A 48 -3.01 -22.44 -10.71
C ASP A 48 -1.48 -22.60 -10.68
N THR A 49 -0.77 -21.51 -10.41
CA THR A 49 0.71 -21.47 -10.31
C THR A 49 1.23 -22.33 -9.16
N VAL A 50 0.54 -22.35 -8.02
CA VAL A 50 0.91 -23.16 -6.85
C VAL A 50 -0.01 -24.37 -6.65
N SER A 51 -0.52 -24.98 -7.73
CA SER A 51 -1.62 -25.97 -7.70
C SER A 51 -1.48 -27.11 -6.68
N HIS A 52 -0.26 -27.52 -6.33
CA HIS A 52 0.05 -28.56 -5.32
C HIS A 52 0.15 -28.03 -3.87
N HIS A 53 0.20 -26.72 -3.68
CA HIS A 53 0.27 -26.02 -2.39
C HIS A 53 -0.70 -24.82 -2.40
N ARG A 54 -2.00 -25.09 -2.55
CA ARG A 54 -3.02 -24.03 -2.66
C ARG A 54 -3.12 -23.14 -1.41
N ASP A 55 -2.68 -23.64 -0.26
CA ASP A 55 -2.58 -22.91 1.00
C ASP A 55 -1.31 -22.04 1.09
N LEU A 56 -0.37 -22.17 0.14
CA LEU A 56 0.89 -21.42 0.15
C LEU A 56 0.70 -19.95 -0.19
N VAL A 57 -0.24 -19.62 -1.07
CA VAL A 57 -0.51 -18.25 -1.49
C VAL A 57 -1.88 -17.83 -0.95
N ARG A 58 -1.89 -16.87 -0.03
CA ARG A 58 -3.11 -16.21 0.40
C ARG A 58 -3.30 -14.93 -0.40
N VAL A 59 -4.28 -14.94 -1.29
CA VAL A 59 -4.69 -13.73 -2.01
C VAL A 59 -5.59 -12.90 -1.10
N GLN A 60 -5.40 -11.57 -1.11
CA GLN A 60 -6.15 -10.70 -0.22
C GLN A 60 -7.63 -10.69 -0.59
N GLU A 61 -8.49 -10.65 0.42
CA GLU A 61 -9.93 -10.51 0.21
C GLU A 61 -10.24 -9.19 -0.47
N THR A 62 -11.29 -9.20 -1.29
CA THR A 62 -11.64 -8.02 -2.08
C THR A 62 -11.87 -6.82 -1.18
N GLU A 63 -12.66 -6.94 -0.12
CA GLU A 63 -12.93 -5.83 0.80
C GLU A 63 -11.65 -5.26 1.45
N TRP A 64 -10.64 -6.10 1.66
CA TRP A 64 -9.40 -5.73 2.34
C TRP A 64 -8.29 -5.27 1.40
N LEU A 65 -8.42 -5.46 0.09
CA LEU A 65 -7.46 -4.90 -0.87
C LEU A 65 -7.52 -3.37 -0.81
N HIS A 66 -6.40 -2.72 -0.51
CA HIS A 66 -6.28 -1.26 -0.47
C HIS A 66 -4.82 -0.82 -0.66
N ALA A 67 -4.63 0.47 -0.92
CA ALA A 67 -3.32 1.12 -0.91
C ALA A 67 -3.19 2.07 0.27
N THR A 68 -2.02 2.10 0.91
CA THR A 68 -1.75 3.12 1.93
C THR A 68 -1.47 4.47 1.27
N ILE A 69 -2.29 5.47 1.60
CA ILE A 69 -2.05 6.86 1.19
C ILE A 69 -1.13 7.51 2.19
N CYS A 70 -1.46 7.42 3.48
CA CYS A 70 -0.63 7.92 4.55
C CYS A 70 -0.87 7.17 5.86
N GLY A 71 0.20 6.72 6.51
CA GLY A 71 0.14 6.25 7.89
C GLY A 71 -0.24 7.39 8.84
N LEU A 72 -1.18 7.13 9.76
CA LEU A 72 -1.64 8.07 10.77
C LEU A 72 -1.36 7.52 12.18
N GLU A 73 -0.53 6.49 12.30
CA GLU A 73 -0.18 5.86 13.56
C GLU A 73 0.44 6.90 14.49
N GLY A 74 0.06 6.90 15.76
CA GLY A 74 0.45 7.95 16.69
C GLY A 74 -0.17 7.77 18.06
N ALA A 75 0.08 8.74 18.93
CA ALA A 75 -0.47 8.77 20.29
C ALA A 75 -0.68 10.21 20.74
N LYS A 76 -1.51 10.40 21.77
CA LYS A 76 -1.62 11.69 22.45
C LYS A 76 -0.35 12.00 23.23
N ASP A 77 0.05 13.27 23.23
CA ASP A 77 1.09 13.81 24.10
C ASP A 77 0.53 14.16 25.49
N GLN A 78 1.37 14.70 26.37
CA GLN A 78 0.98 15.10 27.73
C GLN A 78 -0.08 16.22 27.76
N ALA A 79 -0.16 17.02 26.69
CA ALA A 79 -1.17 18.07 26.53
C ALA A 79 -2.45 17.56 25.85
N GLY A 80 -2.51 16.27 25.53
CA GLY A 80 -3.66 15.63 24.86
C GLY A 80 -3.67 15.79 23.34
N ASN A 81 -2.65 16.41 22.74
CA ASN A 81 -2.57 16.54 21.29
C ASN A 81 -2.12 15.23 20.65
N ILE A 82 -2.75 14.85 19.55
CA ILE A 82 -2.31 13.67 18.79
C ILE A 82 -1.04 14.02 18.03
N VAL A 83 -0.01 13.19 18.14
CA VAL A 83 1.23 13.33 17.35
C VAL A 83 1.52 12.02 16.64
N THR A 84 1.59 12.07 15.30
CA THR A 84 1.86 10.89 14.46
C THR A 84 3.32 10.43 14.59
N ASN A 85 3.55 9.13 14.43
CA ASN A 85 4.85 8.49 14.57
C ASN A 85 5.86 9.05 13.55
N ASN A 86 5.44 9.21 12.30
CA ASN A 86 6.29 9.76 11.25
C ASN A 86 6.60 11.25 11.48
N MET A 87 5.69 12.02 12.10
CA MET A 87 6.00 13.39 12.50
C MET A 87 7.03 13.43 13.64
N LYS A 88 6.93 12.52 14.62
CA LYS A 88 7.97 12.37 15.66
C LYS A 88 9.31 11.99 15.05
N GLU A 89 9.31 11.12 14.03
CA GLU A 89 10.53 10.71 13.34
C GLU A 89 11.16 11.85 12.55
N ARG A 90 10.38 12.60 11.77
CA ARG A 90 10.86 13.79 11.07
C ARG A 90 11.43 14.82 12.04
N ALA A 91 10.76 15.07 13.17
CA ALA A 91 11.25 15.95 14.23
C ALA A 91 12.63 15.51 14.75
N ARG A 92 12.82 14.21 15.00
CA ARG A 92 14.15 13.67 15.39
C ARG A 92 15.21 13.88 14.31
N ASN A 93 14.86 13.73 13.04
CA ASN A 93 15.81 13.85 11.93
C ASN A 93 16.21 15.31 11.62
N THR A 94 15.32 16.26 11.89
CA THR A 94 15.50 17.68 11.56
C THR A 94 15.88 18.55 12.76
N GLY A 95 15.63 18.08 13.99
CA GLY A 95 15.76 18.87 15.21
C GLY A 95 14.58 19.81 15.49
N GLU A 96 13.56 19.80 14.64
CA GLU A 96 12.33 20.59 14.84
C GLU A 96 11.41 19.96 15.89
N ALA A 97 10.53 20.78 16.49
CA ALA A 97 9.48 20.26 17.36
C ALA A 97 8.41 19.51 16.54
N PRO A 98 7.90 18.36 17.01
CA PRO A 98 6.84 17.66 16.30
C PRO A 98 5.54 18.47 16.33
N ARG A 99 4.88 18.57 15.18
CA ARG A 99 3.60 19.30 15.05
C ARG A 99 2.42 18.40 15.40
N PRO A 100 1.38 18.93 16.08
CA PRO A 100 0.18 18.18 16.39
C PRO A 100 -0.63 17.86 15.13
N PHE A 101 -1.35 16.74 15.16
CA PHE A 101 -2.26 16.32 14.11
C PHE A 101 -3.56 17.15 14.16
N LEU A 102 -3.72 18.03 13.17
CA LEU A 102 -4.88 18.90 12.99
C LEU A 102 -5.99 18.15 12.24
N VAL A 103 -6.82 17.42 12.99
CA VAL A 103 -7.76 16.42 12.45
C VAL A 103 -8.84 17.05 11.55
N GLU A 104 -9.46 18.16 11.97
CA GLU A 104 -10.51 18.84 11.22
C GLU A 104 -10.01 19.33 9.87
N GLU A 105 -8.88 20.04 9.87
CA GLU A 105 -8.28 20.64 8.69
C GLU A 105 -7.74 19.56 7.75
N PHE A 106 -7.18 18.48 8.31
CA PHE A 106 -6.81 17.29 7.54
C PHE A 106 -8.02 16.66 6.84
N LEU A 107 -9.12 16.41 7.57
CA LEU A 107 -10.34 15.84 6.99
C LEU A 107 -10.92 16.76 5.90
N ALA A 108 -10.96 18.07 6.17
CA ALA A 108 -11.39 19.05 5.18
C ALA A 108 -10.51 19.03 3.93
N PHE A 109 -9.19 18.91 4.09
CA PHE A 109 -8.27 18.82 2.97
C PHE A 109 -8.47 17.56 2.13
N VAL A 110 -8.48 16.37 2.75
CA VAL A 110 -8.60 15.11 2.00
C VAL A 110 -9.98 14.95 1.34
N ARG A 111 -11.03 15.54 1.91
CA ARG A 111 -12.37 15.57 1.30
C ARG A 111 -12.46 16.44 0.05
N ASN A 112 -11.60 17.45 -0.05
CA ASN A 112 -11.52 18.35 -1.20
C ASN A 112 -10.36 18.01 -2.15
N ALA A 113 -9.68 16.88 -1.92
CA ALA A 113 -8.63 16.41 -2.80
C ALA A 113 -9.20 16.14 -4.19
N GLN A 114 -8.47 16.57 -5.23
CA GLN A 114 -8.84 16.26 -6.60
C GLN A 114 -8.68 14.76 -6.84
N PRO A 115 -9.55 14.15 -7.68
CA PRO A 115 -9.37 12.75 -8.06
C PRO A 115 -8.01 12.49 -8.71
N ILE A 116 -7.37 11.38 -8.33
CA ILE A 116 -6.07 10.97 -8.86
C ILE A 116 -6.29 9.73 -9.71
N ARG A 117 -6.00 9.84 -11.01
CA ARG A 117 -6.02 8.71 -11.93
C ARG A 117 -4.70 7.95 -11.87
N PHE A 118 -4.75 6.67 -11.56
CA PHE A 118 -3.61 5.77 -11.54
C PHE A 118 -3.62 4.88 -12.77
N ARG A 119 -2.45 4.68 -13.37
CA ARG A 119 -2.18 3.67 -14.40
C ARG A 119 -1.45 2.49 -13.76
N PHE A 120 -1.91 1.29 -14.06
CA PHE A 120 -1.27 0.02 -13.69
C PHE A 120 -0.85 -0.70 -14.96
N GLY A 121 0.46 -0.90 -15.13
CA GLY A 121 1.00 -1.51 -16.34
C GLY A 121 1.13 -0.56 -17.53
N GLY A 122 1.28 -1.14 -18.71
CA GLY A 122 1.51 -0.43 -19.97
C GLY A 122 2.94 0.04 -20.15
N TYR A 123 3.88 -0.42 -19.32
CA TYR A 123 5.28 0.00 -19.37
C TYR A 123 6.13 -1.00 -20.13
N ASP A 124 7.14 -0.53 -20.84
CA ASP A 124 8.16 -1.37 -21.47
C ASP A 124 9.31 -1.68 -20.47
N PRO A 125 10.00 -2.83 -20.60
CA PRO A 125 11.23 -3.09 -19.84
C PRO A 125 12.27 -1.96 -19.89
N GLN A 126 12.30 -1.16 -20.97
CA GLN A 126 13.22 -0.03 -21.15
C GLN A 126 12.72 1.28 -20.54
N ASP A 127 11.46 1.35 -20.11
CA ASP A 127 10.92 2.57 -19.50
C ASP A 127 11.65 2.89 -18.20
N VAL A 128 11.71 4.19 -17.89
CA VAL A 128 12.37 4.72 -16.70
C VAL A 128 11.36 5.54 -15.91
N ASN A 129 11.25 5.27 -14.61
CA ASN A 129 10.58 6.19 -13.70
C ASN A 129 11.56 7.33 -13.37
N PRO A 130 11.28 8.59 -13.72
CA PRO A 130 12.19 9.70 -13.42
C PRO A 130 12.43 9.92 -11.92
N HIS A 131 11.60 9.35 -11.05
CA HIS A 131 11.70 9.45 -9.59
C HIS A 131 12.33 8.21 -8.93
N ASP A 132 12.53 7.13 -9.69
CA ASP A 132 13.26 5.95 -9.24
C ASP A 132 13.98 5.30 -10.42
N LEU A 133 15.23 5.73 -10.62
CA LEU A 133 16.08 5.28 -11.72
C LEU A 133 16.64 3.86 -11.52
N LYS A 134 16.40 3.23 -10.36
CA LYS A 134 17.05 1.95 -10.03
C LYS A 134 16.38 0.76 -10.71
N ARG A 135 15.08 0.85 -10.99
CA ARG A 135 14.27 -0.27 -11.50
C ARG A 135 13.24 0.23 -12.50
N SER A 136 13.06 -0.51 -13.60
CA SER A 136 12.06 -0.14 -14.59
C SER A 136 10.63 -0.24 -14.02
N PRO A 137 9.71 0.65 -14.43
CA PRO A 137 8.30 0.59 -14.09
C PRO A 137 7.66 -0.75 -14.49
N TRP A 138 8.08 -1.35 -15.61
CA TRP A 138 7.64 -2.69 -16.02
C TRP A 138 7.95 -3.74 -14.95
N THR A 139 9.18 -3.75 -14.42
CA THR A 139 9.58 -4.68 -13.36
C THR A 139 8.77 -4.44 -12.09
N ARG A 140 8.53 -3.16 -11.76
CA ARG A 140 7.87 -2.74 -10.52
C ARG A 140 6.33 -2.88 -10.57
N SER A 141 5.73 -2.93 -11.76
CA SER A 141 4.28 -3.04 -11.95
C SER A 141 3.67 -4.24 -11.21
N PHE A 142 4.44 -5.34 -11.12
CA PHE A 142 4.11 -6.46 -10.25
C PHE A 142 5.38 -7.10 -9.69
N GLU A 143 5.40 -7.40 -8.40
CA GLU A 143 6.54 -8.04 -7.75
C GLU A 143 6.12 -9.01 -6.65
N MET A 144 6.64 -10.24 -6.71
CA MET A 144 6.73 -11.12 -5.55
C MET A 144 8.03 -10.78 -4.82
N ARG A 145 7.92 -10.06 -3.71
CA ARG A 145 9.05 -9.58 -2.94
C ARG A 145 9.70 -10.71 -2.15
N GLU A 146 10.96 -10.50 -1.77
CA GLU A 146 11.75 -11.46 -0.97
C GLU A 146 11.15 -11.75 0.42
N ASP A 147 10.25 -10.91 0.90
CA ASP A 147 9.50 -11.05 2.14
C ASP A 147 8.15 -11.78 1.97
N GLY A 148 7.92 -12.35 0.78
CA GLY A 148 6.74 -13.11 0.45
C GLY A 148 5.48 -12.26 0.21
N LEU A 149 5.58 -10.95 0.01
CA LEU A 149 4.45 -10.13 -0.45
C LEU A 149 4.39 -10.10 -1.97
N ALA A 150 3.20 -10.32 -2.53
CA ALA A 150 2.89 -9.95 -3.90
C ALA A 150 2.34 -8.52 -3.91
N VAL A 151 2.98 -7.64 -4.66
CA VAL A 151 2.65 -6.22 -4.74
C VAL A 151 2.27 -5.87 -6.18
N LEU A 152 1.15 -5.18 -6.33
CA LEU A 152 0.76 -4.47 -7.55
C LEU A 152 1.14 -3.00 -7.38
N MET A 153 1.74 -2.41 -8.41
CA MET A 153 2.15 -1.01 -8.39
C MET A 153 1.50 -0.24 -9.53
N GLY A 154 1.00 0.94 -9.20
CA GLY A 154 0.56 1.93 -10.16
C GLY A 154 1.18 3.30 -9.86
N TRP A 155 1.10 4.18 -10.85
CA TRP A 155 1.56 5.56 -10.74
C TRP A 155 0.48 6.51 -11.23
N PRO A 156 0.41 7.73 -10.67
CA PRO A 156 -0.46 8.76 -11.19
C PRO A 156 -0.18 8.99 -12.68
N ALA A 157 -1.23 9.12 -13.47
CA ALA A 157 -1.17 9.53 -14.87
C ALA A 157 -1.85 10.90 -15.02
N ASP A 158 -1.27 11.78 -15.81
CA ASP A 158 -1.86 13.09 -16.08
C ASP A 158 -3.07 12.99 -17.03
N LYS A 159 -3.66 14.15 -17.36
CA LYS A 159 -4.80 14.24 -18.28
C LYS A 159 -4.49 13.80 -19.72
N ASN A 160 -3.22 13.76 -20.11
CA ASN A 160 -2.74 13.31 -21.42
C ASN A 160 -2.28 11.85 -21.38
N ASP A 161 -2.48 11.14 -20.26
CA ASP A 161 -1.99 9.79 -20.00
C ASP A 161 -0.47 9.65 -19.79
N GLU A 162 0.23 10.77 -19.55
CA GLU A 162 1.65 10.75 -19.20
C GLU A 162 1.82 10.17 -17.78
N PRO A 163 2.62 9.10 -17.61
CA PRO A 163 2.78 8.43 -16.33
C PRO A 163 3.65 9.23 -15.36
N PHE A 164 3.66 8.79 -14.09
CA PHE A 164 4.51 9.34 -13.03
C PHE A 164 4.17 10.78 -12.64
N ALA A 165 2.94 11.22 -12.85
CA ALA A 165 2.49 12.53 -12.39
C ALA A 165 2.63 12.69 -10.86
N PHE A 166 2.71 13.94 -10.40
CA PHE A 166 3.01 14.27 -9.00
C PHE A 166 1.80 14.26 -8.08
N ASP A 167 0.61 13.93 -8.55
CA ASP A 167 -0.65 14.09 -7.82
C ASP A 167 -0.67 13.39 -6.45
N LEU A 168 -0.20 12.13 -6.39
CA LEU A 168 -0.10 11.40 -5.11
C LEU A 168 0.99 11.98 -4.20
N HIS A 169 2.13 12.37 -4.76
CA HIS A 169 3.18 13.06 -4.01
C HIS A 169 2.65 14.37 -3.42
N ASN A 170 1.94 15.17 -4.22
CA ASN A 170 1.35 16.44 -3.80
C ASN A 170 0.29 16.24 -2.72
N LEU A 171 -0.51 15.18 -2.78
CA LEU A 171 -1.43 14.81 -1.71
C LEU A 171 -0.66 14.49 -0.41
N ARG A 172 0.38 13.66 -0.47
CA ARG A 172 1.23 13.26 0.67
C ARG A 172 2.03 14.43 1.26
N MET A 173 2.52 15.35 0.43
CA MET A 173 3.14 16.60 0.87
C MET A 173 2.11 17.55 1.47
N GLY A 174 0.93 17.64 0.85
CA GLY A 174 -0.16 18.51 1.26
C GLY A 174 -0.69 18.18 2.65
N VAL A 175 -0.66 16.93 3.11
CA VAL A 175 -1.08 16.57 4.47
C VAL A 175 -0.10 17.01 5.57
N GLN A 176 1.16 17.34 5.22
CA GLN A 176 2.20 17.71 6.19
C GLN A 176 1.90 18.99 6.96
N LYS A 177 1.17 19.92 6.36
CA LYS A 177 0.73 21.15 7.05
C LYS A 177 -0.21 20.87 8.24
N PHE A 178 -0.74 19.65 8.33
CA PHE A 178 -1.66 19.23 9.40
C PHE A 178 -1.02 18.26 10.40
N GLY A 179 0.30 18.16 10.47
CA GLY A 179 0.95 17.28 11.46
C GLY A 179 1.05 15.80 11.04
N VAL A 180 0.85 15.50 9.76
CA VAL A 180 0.86 14.14 9.20
C VAL A 180 1.97 14.02 8.16
N VAL A 181 2.89 13.05 8.33
CA VAL A 181 4.00 12.83 7.41
C VAL A 181 3.92 11.41 6.88
N HIS A 182 4.07 11.24 5.57
CA HIS A 182 4.25 9.91 4.99
C HIS A 182 5.69 9.44 5.25
N LYS A 183 5.88 8.13 5.50
CA LYS A 183 7.19 7.55 5.85
C LYS A 183 8.28 7.72 4.79
N TYR A 184 7.90 8.04 3.55
CA TYR A 184 8.82 8.33 2.45
C TYR A 184 8.95 9.83 2.18
N HIS A 185 8.58 10.71 3.13
CA HIS A 185 8.77 12.16 3.07
C HIS A 185 9.39 12.69 4.38
N LEU A 186 10.38 11.96 4.89
CA LEU A 186 11.07 12.28 6.13
C LEU A 186 12.15 13.36 5.93
N THR A 187 12.66 13.50 4.71
CA THR A 187 13.70 14.46 4.34
C THR A 187 13.28 15.37 3.18
N GLU A 188 13.97 16.51 3.05
CA GLU A 188 13.78 17.43 1.92
C GLU A 188 14.29 16.79 0.63
N GLY A 189 13.49 16.88 -0.44
CA GLY A 189 13.81 16.26 -1.74
C GLY A 189 13.25 14.85 -1.92
N ASP A 190 12.65 14.25 -0.89
CA ASP A 190 11.96 12.97 -1.03
C ASP A 190 10.78 13.09 -2.01
N ILE A 191 10.75 12.23 -3.02
CA ILE A 191 9.64 12.08 -3.96
C ILE A 191 9.08 10.67 -3.81
N ASP A 192 7.76 10.58 -3.72
CA ASP A 192 7.09 9.28 -3.64
C ASP A 192 5.70 9.41 -4.26
N ASN A 193 5.61 8.93 -5.49
CA ASN A 193 4.39 8.81 -6.28
C ASN A 193 3.97 7.34 -6.43
N ASP A 194 4.51 6.44 -5.60
CA ASP A 194 4.23 5.02 -5.69
C ASP A 194 2.88 4.70 -5.04
N PHE A 195 1.98 4.16 -5.85
CA PHE A 195 0.71 3.61 -5.41
C PHE A 195 0.82 2.09 -5.36
N PHE A 196 1.32 1.59 -4.24
CA PHE A 196 1.52 0.17 -4.03
C PHE A 196 0.32 -0.45 -3.29
N MET A 197 -0.10 -1.62 -3.75
CA MET A 197 -1.10 -2.46 -3.09
C MET A 197 -0.50 -3.84 -2.86
N VAL A 198 -0.58 -4.33 -1.63
CA VAL A 198 -0.38 -5.75 -1.38
C VAL A 198 -1.61 -6.47 -1.95
N ILE A 199 -1.40 -7.51 -2.74
CA ILE A 199 -2.50 -8.25 -3.39
C ILE A 199 -2.52 -9.73 -3.00
N ALA A 200 -1.36 -10.28 -2.61
CA ALA A 200 -1.26 -11.62 -2.05
C ALA A 200 -0.05 -11.72 -1.12
N ALA A 201 0.01 -12.80 -0.36
CA ALA A 201 1.12 -13.13 0.51
C ALA A 201 1.41 -14.63 0.46
N LEU A 202 2.69 -15.00 0.56
CA LEU A 202 3.11 -16.35 0.88
C LEU A 202 2.86 -16.63 2.36
N GLU A 203 2.35 -17.82 2.66
CA GLU A 203 2.13 -18.31 4.00
C GLU A 203 3.39 -18.99 4.54
N HIS A 204 4.07 -18.30 5.47
CA HIS A 204 5.34 -18.76 6.03
C HIS A 204 5.29 -20.18 6.61
N PRO A 205 4.26 -20.60 7.37
CA PRO A 205 4.19 -21.96 7.90
C PRO A 205 4.08 -23.03 6.81
N VAL A 206 3.54 -22.68 5.64
CA VAL A 206 3.46 -23.60 4.50
C VAL A 206 4.83 -23.66 3.82
N TRP A 207 5.41 -22.50 3.52
CA TRP A 207 6.73 -22.38 2.89
C TRP A 207 7.86 -23.09 3.66
N THR A 208 7.87 -23.00 4.98
CA THR A 208 8.90 -23.64 5.80
C THR A 208 8.77 -25.16 5.87
N ARG A 209 7.60 -25.73 5.57
CA ARG A 209 7.38 -27.18 5.51
C ARG A 209 7.80 -27.80 4.18
N LEU A 210 7.98 -27.00 3.14
CA LEU A 210 8.48 -27.45 1.85
C LEU A 210 9.95 -27.90 1.96
N SER A 211 10.29 -28.97 1.26
CA SER A 211 11.67 -29.37 0.98
C SER A 211 12.40 -28.33 0.12
N ASP A 212 13.74 -28.36 0.10
CA ASP A 212 14.52 -27.42 -0.69
C ASP A 212 14.23 -27.52 -2.20
N GLU A 213 13.96 -28.74 -2.69
CA GLU A 213 13.57 -28.95 -4.09
C GLU A 213 12.18 -28.36 -4.37
N GLU A 214 11.20 -28.57 -3.49
CA GLU A 214 9.87 -27.96 -3.63
C GLU A 214 9.96 -26.43 -3.61
N ARG A 215 10.73 -25.84 -2.69
CA ARG A 215 10.95 -24.38 -2.65
C ARG A 215 11.59 -23.86 -3.93
N ARG A 216 12.53 -24.62 -4.50
CA ARG A 216 13.17 -24.27 -5.78
C ARG A 216 12.16 -24.29 -6.92
N GLN A 217 11.36 -25.35 -7.03
CA GLN A 217 10.34 -25.47 -8.08
C GLN A 217 9.28 -24.37 -7.97
N VAL A 218 8.79 -24.11 -6.75
CA VAL A 218 7.85 -23.00 -6.49
C VAL A 218 8.50 -21.66 -6.87
N SER A 219 9.75 -21.41 -6.50
CA SER A 219 10.45 -20.16 -6.83
C SER A 219 10.53 -19.95 -8.35
N ILE A 220 10.92 -20.98 -9.11
CA ILE A 220 10.98 -20.93 -10.58
C ILE A 220 9.59 -20.61 -11.15
N ARG A 221 8.55 -21.26 -10.63
CA ARG A 221 7.19 -21.08 -11.12
C ARG A 221 6.62 -19.68 -10.78
N LEU A 222 6.94 -19.15 -9.60
CA LEU A 222 6.61 -17.77 -9.22
C LEU A 222 7.37 -16.74 -10.05
N ASP A 223 8.63 -16.99 -10.41
CA ASP A 223 9.41 -16.10 -11.28
C ASP A 223 8.85 -16.06 -12.71
N GLN A 224 8.45 -17.22 -13.26
CA GLN A 224 7.73 -17.29 -14.54
C GLN A 224 6.40 -16.53 -14.48
N PHE A 225 5.61 -16.77 -13.44
CA PHE A 225 4.35 -16.10 -13.23
C PHE A 225 4.49 -14.56 -13.16
N GLN A 226 5.51 -14.06 -12.46
CA GLN A 226 5.81 -12.63 -12.41
C GLN A 226 6.06 -12.06 -13.82
N GLN A 227 6.82 -12.75 -14.66
CA GLN A 227 7.08 -12.33 -16.05
C GLN A 227 5.80 -12.35 -16.90
N GLU A 228 5.02 -13.42 -16.82
CA GLU A 228 3.74 -13.56 -17.54
C GLU A 228 2.76 -12.44 -17.18
N LEU A 229 2.68 -12.10 -15.89
CA LEU A 229 1.80 -11.04 -15.39
C LEU A 229 2.28 -9.65 -15.81
N ARG A 230 3.59 -9.37 -15.75
CA ARG A 230 4.15 -8.10 -16.25
C ARG A 230 3.93 -7.94 -17.75
N ASN A 231 4.09 -9.00 -18.54
CA ASN A 231 3.81 -8.99 -19.98
C ASN A 231 2.32 -8.75 -20.27
N THR A 232 1.43 -9.32 -19.45
CA THR A 232 0.00 -9.04 -19.55
C THR A 232 -0.29 -7.58 -19.22
N LEU A 233 0.23 -7.06 -18.10
CA LEU A 233 0.07 -5.66 -17.71
C LEU A 233 0.66 -4.69 -18.74
N GLN A 234 1.76 -5.04 -19.42
CA GLN A 234 2.32 -4.24 -20.50
C GLN A 234 1.34 -4.09 -21.68
N ARG A 235 0.65 -5.16 -22.06
CA ARG A 235 -0.31 -5.16 -23.19
C ARG A 235 -1.68 -4.62 -22.81
N GLU A 236 -2.09 -4.88 -21.58
CA GLU A 236 -3.41 -4.61 -21.06
C GLU A 236 -3.29 -3.77 -19.77
N PRO A 237 -2.84 -2.50 -19.88
CA PRO A 237 -2.88 -1.60 -18.74
C PRO A 237 -4.32 -1.37 -18.31
N PHE A 238 -4.50 -1.08 -17.03
CA PHE A 238 -5.78 -0.61 -16.53
C PHE A 238 -5.62 0.63 -15.67
N TYR A 239 -6.73 1.34 -15.50
CA TYR A 239 -6.77 2.59 -14.77
C TYR A 239 -7.74 2.49 -13.59
N ALA A 240 -7.38 3.16 -12.51
CA ALA A 240 -8.24 3.33 -11.34
C ALA A 240 -8.18 4.78 -10.89
N GLU A 241 -9.33 5.37 -10.57
CA GLU A 241 -9.39 6.74 -10.07
C GLU A 241 -9.62 6.73 -8.56
N LEU A 242 -8.75 7.38 -7.81
CA LEU A 242 -8.91 7.61 -6.38
C LEU A 242 -9.54 8.98 -6.16
N SER A 243 -10.76 9.01 -5.65
CA SER A 243 -11.45 10.24 -5.25
C SER A 243 -11.69 10.21 -3.74
N PRO A 244 -12.19 11.31 -3.12
CA PRO A 244 -12.56 11.30 -1.71
C PRO A 244 -13.53 10.18 -1.31
N ASN A 245 -14.39 9.69 -2.23
CA ASN A 245 -15.30 8.58 -1.95
C ASN A 245 -14.59 7.22 -1.79
N HIS A 246 -13.37 7.11 -2.31
CA HIS A 246 -12.53 5.92 -2.23
C HIS A 246 -11.56 5.95 -1.05
N LEU A 247 -11.51 7.05 -0.30
CA LEU A 247 -10.62 7.23 0.84
C LEU A 247 -11.29 6.80 2.14
N TRP A 248 -10.55 6.06 2.95
CA TRP A 248 -10.99 5.53 4.24
C TRP A 248 -9.97 5.79 5.33
N ILE A 249 -10.47 6.05 6.54
CA ILE A 249 -9.68 5.92 7.76
C ILE A 249 -9.91 4.51 8.28
N VAL A 250 -8.84 3.75 8.43
CA VAL A 250 -8.86 2.37 8.91
C VAL A 250 -7.96 2.24 10.13
N GLN A 251 -8.42 1.47 11.12
CA GLN A 251 -7.62 1.04 12.25
C GLN A 251 -7.44 -0.48 12.19
N TYR A 252 -6.19 -0.93 12.19
CA TYR A 252 -5.86 -2.34 12.28
C TYR A 252 -5.44 -2.69 13.70
N ARG A 253 -5.74 -3.93 14.11
CA ARG A 253 -5.09 -4.56 15.25
C ARG A 253 -3.77 -5.21 14.89
N THR A 254 -3.57 -5.61 13.64
CA THR A 254 -2.39 -6.36 13.20
C THR A 254 -1.78 -5.71 11.96
N THR A 255 -0.47 -5.89 11.74
CA THR A 255 0.16 -5.40 10.51
C THR A 255 -0.16 -6.24 9.27
N THR A 256 -0.91 -7.36 9.40
CA THR A 256 -1.48 -8.12 8.27
C THR A 256 -2.60 -7.38 7.54
N LEU A 257 -3.07 -6.25 8.06
CA LEU A 257 -4.19 -5.50 7.49
C LEU A 257 -5.48 -6.34 7.39
N ALA A 258 -5.54 -7.45 8.13
CA ALA A 258 -6.60 -8.46 8.08
C ALA A 258 -7.53 -8.40 9.30
N ASP A 259 -7.08 -7.79 10.40
CA ASP A 259 -7.90 -7.54 11.59
C ASP A 259 -8.23 -6.05 11.67
N VAL A 260 -9.20 -5.63 10.86
CA VAL A 260 -9.73 -4.26 10.84
C VAL A 260 -10.76 -4.11 11.96
N VAL A 261 -10.47 -3.24 12.92
CA VAL A 261 -11.39 -2.97 14.04
C VAL A 261 -12.26 -1.75 13.81
N PHE A 262 -11.84 -0.87 12.90
CA PHE A 262 -12.57 0.31 12.52
C PHE A 262 -12.26 0.64 11.07
N ALA A 263 -13.29 0.95 10.30
CA ALA A 263 -13.15 1.51 8.97
C ALA A 263 -14.31 2.46 8.69
N LYS A 264 -14.02 3.68 8.25
CA LYS A 264 -15.05 4.62 7.79
C LYS A 264 -14.51 5.49 6.67
N ARG A 265 -15.36 5.79 5.68
CA ARG A 265 -15.01 6.70 4.58
C ARG A 265 -14.68 8.07 5.13
N VAL A 266 -13.74 8.75 4.48
CA VAL A 266 -13.39 10.12 4.87
C VAL A 266 -14.59 11.07 4.70
N THR A 267 -15.51 10.79 3.78
CA THR A 267 -16.75 11.57 3.60
C THR A 267 -17.70 11.47 4.78
N ASP A 268 -17.65 10.37 5.53
CA ASP A 268 -18.68 10.04 6.54
C ASP A 268 -18.13 10.15 7.98
N ILE A 269 -16.81 10.09 8.17
CA ILE A 269 -16.17 10.12 9.48
C ILE A 269 -16.07 11.53 10.07
N THR A 270 -16.39 11.71 11.34
CA THR A 270 -16.23 12.99 12.03
C THR A 270 -14.83 13.12 12.64
N ALA A 271 -14.37 14.35 12.87
CA ALA A 271 -13.10 14.59 13.58
C ALA A 271 -13.11 14.02 15.01
N GLY A 272 -14.28 14.02 15.67
CA GLY A 272 -14.47 13.38 16.97
C GLY A 272 -14.31 11.86 16.92
N GLU A 273 -14.78 11.20 15.85
CA GLU A 273 -14.54 9.77 15.64
C GLU A 273 -13.07 9.46 15.43
N VAL A 274 -12.36 10.23 14.60
CA VAL A 274 -10.90 10.04 14.38
C VAL A 274 -10.14 10.18 15.70
N ARG A 275 -10.43 11.20 16.51
CA ARG A 275 -9.73 11.40 17.80
C ARG A 275 -9.90 10.23 18.76
N ARG A 276 -11.07 9.58 18.78
CA ARG A 276 -11.33 8.41 19.64
C ARG A 276 -10.48 7.20 19.28
N LEU A 277 -9.97 7.13 18.04
CA LEU A 277 -9.05 6.05 17.63
C LEU A 277 -7.71 6.12 18.36
N TYR A 278 -7.35 7.27 18.95
CA TYR A 278 -6.10 7.49 19.70
C TYR A 278 -6.30 7.40 21.22
N GLY A 279 -7.37 6.74 21.67
CA GLY A 279 -7.70 6.58 23.08
C GLY A 279 -8.51 7.75 23.69
N PRO A 280 -8.93 7.60 24.97
CA PRO A 280 -9.63 8.66 25.71
C PRO A 280 -8.79 9.92 25.86
#